data_AF-V4X6D9-F1
#
_entry.id   AF-V4X6D9-F1
#
_cell.length_a   1.000
_cell.length_b   1.000
_cell.length_c   1.000
_cell.angle_alpha   90.00
_cell.angle_beta   90.00
_cell.angle_gamma   90.00
#
_symmetry.space_group_name_H-M   'P 1'
#
loop_
_entity.id
_entity.type
_entity.pdbx_description
1 polymer ?
#
loop_
_entity_poly.entity_id
_entity_poly.type
_entity_poly.pdbx_seq_one_letter_code
_entity_poly.pdbx_strand_id
1 'polypeptide(L)'
;MSVSELESELSADERAGLELIRETGGIHQSDFWKELDVSSRKGSRIAEALQESGLIQRENTVYDGHNTYYLEPAPRDLDFALLMAGDMLSPFIGEEEIDPQSDAFSQWLMNLAYEEY
;
A
#
# COMPACT_ATOMS: atom_id res chain seq x y z
N MET A 1 -14.96 0.36 4.48
CA MET A 1 -14.35 1.35 3.57
C MET A 1 -13.18 0.67 2.90
N SER A 2 -13.03 0.85 1.60
CA SER A 2 -11.86 0.35 0.87
C SER A 2 -10.61 1.13 1.27
N VAL A 3 -9.43 0.52 1.12
CA VAL A 3 -8.13 1.19 1.33
C VAL A 3 -8.02 2.44 0.45
N SER A 4 -8.59 2.41 -0.76
CA SER A 4 -8.61 3.57 -1.66
C SER A 4 -9.45 4.74 -1.13
N GLU A 5 -10.55 4.47 -0.44
CA GLU A 5 -11.38 5.49 0.21
C GLU A 5 -10.62 6.15 1.37
N LEU A 6 -9.97 5.34 2.22
CA LEU A 6 -9.14 5.83 3.32
C LEU A 6 -7.98 6.72 2.83
N GLU A 7 -7.29 6.31 1.76
CA GLU A 7 -6.19 7.09 1.18
C GLU A 7 -6.64 8.42 0.56
N SER A 8 -7.89 8.51 0.10
CA SER A 8 -8.47 9.72 -0.48
C SER A 8 -8.71 10.82 0.55
N GLU A 9 -8.95 10.44 1.82
CA GLU A 9 -9.21 11.34 2.94
C GLU A 9 -7.92 11.88 3.59
N LEU A 10 -6.76 11.31 3.24
CA LEU A 10 -5.47 11.74 3.79
C LEU A 10 -5.10 13.17 3.38
N SER A 11 -4.55 13.91 4.35
CA SER A 11 -3.85 15.16 4.07
C SER A 11 -2.59 14.91 3.22
N ALA A 12 -2.04 15.97 2.63
CA ALA A 12 -0.83 15.88 1.82
C ALA A 12 0.37 15.31 2.61
N ASP A 13 0.49 15.69 3.88
CA ASP A 13 1.56 15.21 4.76
C ASP A 13 1.39 13.73 5.12
N GLU A 14 0.17 13.28 5.39
CA GLU A 14 -0.11 11.87 5.69
C GLU A 14 0.09 10.99 4.47
N ARG A 15 -0.31 11.46 3.28
CA ARG A 15 -0.07 10.75 2.02
C ARG A 15 1.43 10.61 1.74
N ALA A 16 2.21 11.68 1.93
CA ALA A 16 3.66 11.63 1.80
C ALA A 16 4.31 10.67 2.81
N GLY A 17 3.81 10.66 4.05
CA GLY A 17 4.26 9.72 5.07
C GLY A 17 3.95 8.26 4.75
N LEU A 18 2.73 7.98 4.29
CA LEU A 18 2.34 6.63 3.89
C LEU A 18 3.19 6.14 2.71
N GLU A 19 3.45 6.99 1.73
CA GLU A 19 4.29 6.63 0.58
C GLU A 19 5.72 6.32 1.01
N LEU A 20 6.31 7.16 1.87
CA LEU A 20 7.65 6.91 2.40
C LEU A 20 7.74 5.54 3.08
N ILE A 21 6.76 5.18 3.91
CA ILE A 21 6.74 3.87 4.61
C ILE A 21 6.63 2.71 3.62
N ARG A 22 5.92 2.89 2.49
CA ARG A 22 5.79 1.89 1.41
C ARG A 22 7.08 1.74 0.63
N GLU A 23 7.68 2.85 0.22
CA GLU A 23 8.93 2.86 -0.55
C GLU A 23 10.09 2.22 0.22
N THR A 24 10.17 2.45 1.53
CA THR A 24 11.21 1.83 2.36
C THR A 24 10.89 0.39 2.77
N GLY A 25 9.64 -0.05 2.63
CA GLY A 25 9.14 -1.33 3.17
C GLY A 25 9.07 -1.34 4.72
N GLY A 26 9.34 -0.21 5.35
CA GLY A 26 9.40 -0.01 6.79
C GLY A 26 10.51 0.93 7.21
N ILE A 27 10.32 1.67 8.31
CA ILE A 27 11.24 2.73 8.77
C ILE A 27 11.10 2.97 10.27
N HIS A 28 12.20 3.26 10.95
CA HIS A 28 12.14 3.71 12.34
C HIS A 28 11.47 5.08 12.41
N GLN A 29 10.53 5.25 13.35
CA GLN A 29 9.76 6.49 13.50
C GLN A 29 10.66 7.72 13.65
N SER A 30 11.83 7.55 14.26
CA SER A 30 12.83 8.61 14.38
C SER A 30 13.40 9.12 13.08
N ASP A 31 13.54 8.24 12.09
CA ASP A 31 14.03 8.60 10.76
C ASP A 31 12.89 9.04 9.87
N PHE A 32 11.70 8.46 10.04
CA PHE A 32 10.49 8.86 9.33
C PHE A 32 10.26 10.38 9.32
N TRP A 33 10.31 11.06 10.47
CA TRP A 33 10.13 12.51 10.47
C TRP A 33 11.34 13.32 9.99
N LYS A 34 12.55 12.73 10.03
CA LYS A 34 13.73 13.38 9.46
C LYS A 34 13.66 13.35 7.94
N GLU A 35 13.30 12.20 7.37
CA GLU A 35 13.15 12.01 5.92
C GLU A 35 11.98 12.81 5.35
N LEU A 36 10.87 12.95 6.11
CA LEU A 36 9.77 13.85 5.73
C LEU A 36 10.07 15.34 5.92
N ASP A 37 11.24 15.69 6.47
CA ASP A 37 11.61 17.07 6.83
C ASP A 37 10.53 17.77 7.71
N VAL A 38 10.07 17.06 8.75
CA VAL A 38 9.08 17.58 9.71
C VAL A 38 9.56 17.45 11.16
N SER A 39 8.98 18.27 12.05
CA SER A 39 9.22 18.11 13.48
C SER A 39 8.76 16.73 13.99
N SER A 40 9.43 16.20 15.01
CA SER A 40 9.04 14.95 15.67
C SER A 40 7.60 14.94 16.17
N ARG A 41 7.08 16.08 16.66
CA ARG A 41 5.67 16.22 17.06
C ARG A 41 4.71 16.08 15.87
N LYS A 42 5.08 16.60 14.69
CA LYS A 42 4.27 16.46 13.47
C LYS A 42 4.36 15.04 12.94
N GLY A 43 5.57 14.47 12.89
CA GLY A 43 5.80 13.09 12.49
C GLY A 43 5.05 12.06 13.35
N SER A 44 5.06 12.21 14.69
CA SER A 44 4.31 11.31 15.58
C SER A 44 2.81 11.37 15.30
N ARG A 45 2.25 12.58 15.09
CA ARG A 45 0.84 12.74 14.74
C ARG A 45 0.47 12.06 13.43
N ILE A 46 1.34 12.17 12.41
CA ILE A 46 1.14 11.48 11.12
C ILE A 46 1.18 9.96 11.33
N ALA A 47 2.20 9.44 12.01
CA ALA A 47 2.32 8.00 12.26
C ALA A 47 1.15 7.44 13.09
N GLU A 48 0.66 8.20 14.08
CA GLU A 48 -0.53 7.85 14.86
C GLU A 48 -1.79 7.82 13.98
N ALA A 49 -2.04 8.86 13.19
CA ALA A 49 -3.21 8.93 12.30
C ALA A 49 -3.22 7.79 11.26
N LEU A 50 -2.07 7.49 10.66
CA LEU A 50 -1.92 6.38 9.71
C LEU A 50 -2.15 5.01 10.36
N GLN A 51 -1.68 4.82 11.60
CA GLN A 51 -1.91 3.59 12.36
C GLN A 51 -3.39 3.45 12.75
N GLU A 52 -4.02 4.52 13.24
CA GLU A 52 -5.45 4.53 13.60
C GLU A 52 -6.36 4.25 12.40
N SER A 53 -5.94 4.70 11.21
CA SER A 53 -6.61 4.39 9.94
C SER A 53 -6.36 2.96 9.44
N GLY A 54 -5.50 2.19 10.11
CA GLY A 54 -5.13 0.83 9.71
C GLY A 54 -4.24 0.73 8.47
N LEU A 55 -3.63 1.84 8.04
CA LEU A 55 -2.79 1.89 6.84
C LEU A 55 -1.34 1.46 7.10
N ILE A 56 -0.90 1.54 8.35
CA ILE A 56 0.41 1.09 8.82
C ILE A 56 0.29 0.32 10.13
N GLN A 57 1.33 -0.44 10.46
CA GLN A 57 1.54 -0.99 11.81
C GLN A 57 2.71 -0.27 12.49
N ARG A 58 2.69 -0.27 13.83
CA ARG A 58 3.76 0.28 14.67
C ARG A 58 4.17 -0.74 15.70
N GLU A 59 5.44 -1.15 15.68
CA GLU A 59 6.00 -2.05 16.67
C GLU A 59 7.01 -1.32 17.56
N ASN A 60 6.95 -1.52 18.88
CA ASN A 60 7.95 -0.94 19.78
C ASN A 60 9.32 -1.58 19.52
N THR A 61 10.35 -0.76 19.39
CA THR A 61 11.73 -1.23 19.16
C THR A 61 12.74 -0.30 19.83
N VAL A 62 14.01 -0.71 19.83
CA VAL A 62 15.14 0.13 20.24
C VAL A 62 15.99 0.43 19.01
N TYR A 63 16.18 1.71 18.73
CA TYR A 63 16.99 2.19 17.62
C TYR A 63 17.96 3.26 18.12
N ASP A 64 19.25 3.12 17.79
CA ASP A 64 20.33 3.99 18.29
C ASP A 64 20.30 4.22 19.81
N GLY A 65 19.94 3.17 20.57
CA GLY A 65 19.88 3.22 22.04
C GLY A 65 18.66 3.96 22.61
N HIS A 66 17.70 4.36 21.78
CA HIS A 66 16.46 5.00 22.19
C HIS A 66 15.25 4.12 21.88
N ASN A 67 14.29 4.06 22.81
CA ASN A 67 12.99 3.44 22.54
C ASN A 67 12.26 4.26 21.48
N THR A 68 11.79 3.59 20.44
CA THR A 68 11.04 4.19 19.33
C THR A 68 10.05 3.16 18.77
N TYR A 69 9.46 3.46 17.62
CA TYR A 69 8.64 2.52 16.87
C TYR A 69 9.28 2.19 15.53
N TYR A 70 9.10 0.97 15.07
CA TYR A 70 9.27 0.60 13.67
C TYR A 70 7.90 0.72 12.98
N LEU A 71 7.83 1.51 11.91
CA LEU A 71 6.63 1.70 11.12
C LEU A 71 6.73 0.80 9.89
N GLU A 72 5.69 0.04 9.59
CA GLU A 72 5.63 -0.79 8.38
C GLU A 72 4.26 -0.69 7.71
N PRO A 73 4.16 -0.90 6.38
CA PRO A 73 2.87 -0.94 5.71
C PRO A 73 1.98 -1.99 6.37
N ALA A 74 0.72 -1.64 6.64
CA ALA A 74 -0.23 -2.66 7.03
C ALA A 74 -0.36 -3.66 5.87
N PRO A 75 -0.56 -4.96 6.16
CA PRO A 75 -0.93 -5.95 5.18
C PRO A 75 -2.09 -5.38 4.37
N ARG A 76 -1.85 -5.09 3.10
CA ARG A 76 -2.91 -4.63 2.22
C ARG A 76 -3.85 -5.81 2.05
N ASP A 77 -5.12 -5.59 2.37
CA ASP A 77 -6.17 -6.48 1.89
C ASP A 77 -6.28 -6.19 0.39
N LEU A 78 -5.37 -6.80 -0.38
CA LEU A 78 -5.33 -6.67 -1.81
C LEU A 78 -6.52 -7.46 -2.35
N ASP A 79 -7.48 -6.74 -2.90
CA ASP A 79 -8.55 -7.39 -3.64
C ASP A 79 -7.98 -7.90 -4.98
N PHE A 80 -7.47 -9.13 -4.94
CA PHE A 80 -6.98 -9.81 -6.13
C PHE A 80 -8.10 -10.17 -7.09
N ALA A 81 -9.39 -10.00 -6.73
CA ALA A 81 -10.49 -10.20 -7.67
C ALA A 81 -10.38 -9.26 -8.87
N LEU A 82 -9.78 -8.06 -8.72
CA LEU A 82 -9.51 -7.16 -9.84
C LEU A 82 -8.52 -7.73 -10.87
N LEU A 83 -7.74 -8.75 -10.50
CA LEU A 83 -6.85 -9.46 -11.42
C LEU A 83 -7.52 -10.69 -12.02
N MET A 84 -8.71 -11.07 -11.57
CA MET A 84 -9.41 -12.27 -11.99
C MET A 84 -10.53 -11.95 -13.01
N ALA A 85 -10.80 -12.90 -13.89
CA ALA A 85 -11.98 -12.95 -14.74
C ALA A 85 -12.52 -14.39 -14.70
N GLY A 86 -13.51 -14.63 -13.84
CA GLY A 86 -13.90 -15.97 -13.42
C GLY A 86 -12.78 -16.66 -12.62
N ASP A 87 -12.40 -17.84 -13.06
CA ASP A 87 -11.28 -18.62 -12.52
C ASP A 87 -9.92 -18.29 -13.17
N MET A 88 -9.88 -17.31 -14.08
CA MET A 88 -8.68 -16.94 -14.82
C MET A 88 -8.01 -15.70 -14.24
N LEU A 89 -6.73 -15.81 -13.85
CA LEU A 89 -5.88 -14.66 -13.52
C LEU A 89 -5.49 -13.90 -14.79
N SER A 90 -5.30 -12.59 -14.69
CA SER A 90 -4.80 -11.75 -15.79
C SER A 90 -3.52 -12.34 -16.38
N PRO A 91 -3.46 -12.54 -17.71
CA PRO A 91 -2.31 -13.17 -18.36
C PRO A 91 -1.08 -12.27 -18.40
N PHE A 92 -1.16 -11.04 -17.88
CA PHE A 92 -0.01 -10.14 -17.79
C PHE A 92 0.70 -10.21 -16.44
N ILE A 93 0.22 -11.02 -15.50
CA ILE A 93 0.90 -11.21 -14.21
C ILE A 93 2.12 -12.10 -14.39
N GLY A 94 3.30 -11.56 -14.13
CA GLY A 94 4.57 -12.29 -14.14
C GLY A 94 5.20 -12.51 -15.53
N GLU A 95 4.61 -11.94 -16.58
CA GLU A 95 5.15 -12.03 -17.94
C GLU A 95 6.17 -10.93 -18.22
N GLU A 96 7.35 -11.31 -18.72
CA GLU A 96 8.40 -10.37 -19.11
C GLU A 96 8.13 -9.75 -20.50
N GLU A 97 7.38 -10.44 -21.37
CA GLU A 97 7.00 -9.97 -22.70
C GLU A 97 5.47 -9.98 -22.86
N ILE A 98 4.89 -8.79 -22.92
CA ILE A 98 3.43 -8.61 -23.02
C ILE A 98 3.01 -8.75 -24.49
N ASP A 99 2.15 -9.73 -24.78
CA ASP A 99 1.43 -9.83 -26.05
C ASP A 99 -0.05 -9.42 -25.89
N PRO A 100 -0.42 -8.18 -26.31
CA PRO A 100 -1.79 -7.70 -26.25
C PRO A 100 -2.73 -8.37 -27.26
N GLN A 101 -2.22 -9.19 -28.18
CA GLN A 101 -3.00 -9.95 -29.15
C GLN A 101 -3.15 -11.43 -28.79
N SER A 102 -2.69 -11.82 -27.59
CA SER A 102 -2.73 -13.22 -27.16
C SER A 102 -4.16 -13.75 -26.99
N ASP A 103 -4.32 -15.04 -27.26
CA ASP A 103 -5.59 -15.75 -27.04
C ASP A 103 -5.98 -15.73 -25.56
N ALA A 104 -5.01 -15.83 -24.65
CA ALA A 104 -5.25 -15.79 -23.21
C ALA A 104 -5.83 -14.44 -22.76
N PHE A 105 -5.32 -13.32 -23.29
CA PHE A 105 -5.88 -12.01 -23.01
C PHE A 105 -7.29 -11.86 -23.57
N SER A 106 -7.53 -12.35 -24.79
CA SER A 106 -8.86 -12.35 -25.39
C SER A 106 -9.86 -13.15 -24.55
N GLN A 107 -9.48 -14.33 -24.05
CA GLN A 107 -10.34 -15.16 -23.19
C GLN A 107 -10.62 -14.50 -21.84
N TRP A 108 -9.59 -13.95 -21.20
CA TRP A 108 -9.73 -13.20 -19.95
C TRP A 108 -10.70 -12.02 -20.10
N LEU A 109 -10.61 -11.26 -21.19
CA LEU A 109 -11.50 -10.14 -21.48
C LEU A 109 -12.95 -10.59 -21.74
N MET A 110 -13.14 -11.71 -22.43
CA MET A 110 -14.48 -12.26 -22.64
C MET A 110 -15.11 -12.72 -21.32
N ASN A 111 -14.34 -13.35 -20.43
CA ASN A 111 -14.85 -13.74 -19.11
C ASN A 111 -15.34 -12.53 -18.29
N LEU A 112 -14.58 -11.43 -18.26
CA LEU A 112 -15.03 -10.19 -17.61
C LEU A 112 -16.36 -9.68 -18.17
N ALA A 113 -16.49 -9.67 -19.50
CA ALA A 113 -17.70 -9.19 -20.17
C ALA A 113 -18.95 -10.06 -19.88
N TYR A 114 -18.76 -11.33 -19.54
CA TYR A 114 -19.85 -12.25 -19.18
C TYR A 114 -20.16 -12.28 -17.69
N GLU A 115 -19.26 -11.85 -16.81
CA GLU A 115 -19.50 -11.77 -15.35
C GLU A 115 -20.44 -10.61 -14.95
N GLU A 116 -20.59 -9.59 -15.80
CA GLU A 116 -21.50 -8.46 -15.54
C GLU A 116 -22.99 -8.76 -15.83
N TYR A 117 -23.34 -10.01 -16.19
CA TYR A 117 -24.71 -10.44 -16.55
C TYR A 117 -25.32 -11.51 -15.64
#